data_AF-A0A1A8HCP0-F1
#
_entry.id   AF-A0A1A8HCP0-F1
#
_cell.length_a   1.000
_cell.length_b   1.000
_cell.length_c   1.000
_cell.angle_alpha   90.00
_cell.angle_beta   90.00
_cell.angle_gamma   90.00
#
_symmetry.space_group_name_H-M   'P 1'
#
loop_
_entity.id
_entity.type
_entity.pdbx_description
1 polymer ?
#
loop_
_entity_poly.entity_id
_entity_poly.type
_entity_poly.pdbx_seq_one_letter_code
_entity_poly.pdbx_strand_id
1 'polypeptide(L)'
;TVPGSTLFIKNLNFSTTEEKLQETFTKCGVVRSCSISKKKDKSGKFLSMGYGFVQYQTAEAAQKALRQLQHCTVDNHQLEVKISERATRTAEVSRKKKQVEKKQTSSKILVRNVPFQATVKEIRELFCTFGELKTVRLPKKAAGSGKHRGFAFVDFLTKQDAKKAFAALCHSTHLYGRRLVLEWADSEETVETLRRKTAEHFHVAAKKQRKTEILGGILDTMETEEGVAD
;
A
#
# COMPACT_ATOMS: atom_id res chain seq x y z
N THR A 1 -6.05 -15.24 5.30
CA THR A 1 -4.67 -15.78 5.41
C THR A 1 -4.22 -15.67 6.84
N VAL A 2 -3.79 -16.79 7.43
CA VAL A 2 -3.25 -16.80 8.81
C VAL A 2 -1.85 -16.15 8.77
N PRO A 3 -1.52 -15.20 9.66
CA PRO A 3 -0.18 -14.65 9.72
C PRO A 3 0.84 -15.77 10.01
N GLY A 4 2.00 -15.72 9.36
CA GLY A 4 3.03 -16.76 9.51
C GLY A 4 2.72 -18.09 8.80
N SER A 5 1.62 -18.21 8.05
CA SER A 5 1.32 -19.43 7.25
C SER A 5 1.87 -19.40 5.82
N THR A 6 2.58 -18.34 5.44
CA THR A 6 3.19 -18.22 4.11
C THR A 6 4.70 -18.30 4.22
N LEU A 7 5.32 -19.10 3.37
CA LEU A 7 6.75 -19.26 3.21
C LEU A 7 7.22 -18.55 1.95
N PHE A 8 8.42 -18.00 2.03
CA PHE A 8 9.17 -17.44 0.93
C PHE A 8 10.32 -18.39 0.63
N ILE A 9 10.41 -18.83 -0.61
CA ILE A 9 11.36 -19.84 -1.05
C ILE A 9 12.31 -19.18 -2.02
N LYS A 10 13.59 -19.22 -1.69
CA LYS A 10 14.71 -18.66 -2.45
C LYS A 10 15.57 -19.79 -3.01
N ASN A 11 16.39 -19.42 -3.98
CA ASN A 11 17.33 -20.33 -4.64
C ASN A 11 16.60 -21.50 -5.32
N LEU A 12 15.44 -21.23 -5.91
CA LEU A 12 14.75 -22.18 -6.77
C LEU A 12 15.44 -22.23 -8.13
N ASN A 13 15.58 -23.42 -8.70
CA ASN A 13 16.02 -23.56 -10.07
C ASN A 13 15.00 -22.88 -11.01
N PHE A 14 15.50 -22.21 -12.05
CA PHE A 14 14.66 -21.54 -13.04
C PHE A 14 13.73 -22.50 -13.80
N SER A 15 14.11 -23.78 -13.91
CA SER A 15 13.29 -24.84 -14.51
C SER A 15 12.26 -25.44 -13.57
N THR A 16 12.34 -25.20 -12.26
CA THR A 16 11.40 -25.78 -11.29
C THR A 16 10.00 -25.23 -11.53
N THR A 17 9.01 -26.13 -11.62
CA THR A 17 7.61 -25.78 -11.80
C THR A 17 6.88 -25.63 -10.47
N GLU A 18 5.74 -24.92 -10.51
CA GLU A 18 4.87 -24.72 -9.35
C GLU A 18 4.32 -26.07 -8.81
N GLU A 19 4.05 -27.02 -9.71
CA GLU A 19 3.64 -28.38 -9.37
C GLU A 19 4.71 -29.12 -8.57
N LYS A 20 5.97 -29.05 -9.00
CA LYS A 20 7.07 -29.74 -8.31
C LYS A 20 7.32 -29.16 -6.91
N LEU A 21 7.21 -27.84 -6.83
CA LEU A 21 7.29 -27.12 -5.57
C LEU A 21 6.15 -27.54 -4.63
N GLN A 22 4.93 -27.64 -5.15
CA GLN A 22 3.77 -28.06 -4.37
C GLN A 22 3.89 -29.50 -3.85
N GLU A 23 4.33 -30.45 -4.69
CA GLU A 23 4.60 -31.84 -4.27
C GLU A 23 5.62 -31.93 -3.13
N THR A 24 6.66 -31.10 -3.18
CA THR A 24 7.70 -31.10 -2.15
C THR A 24 7.15 -30.55 -0.83
N PHE A 25 6.39 -29.46 -0.90
CA PHE A 25 5.87 -28.76 0.28
C PHE A 25 4.62 -29.44 0.87
N THR A 26 3.87 -30.24 0.11
CA THR A 26 2.70 -30.98 0.65
C THR A 26 3.09 -32.04 1.68
N LYS A 27 4.36 -32.48 1.70
CA LYS A 27 4.88 -33.44 2.69
C LYS A 27 4.84 -32.91 4.13
N CYS A 28 4.90 -31.59 4.30
CA CYS A 28 4.92 -30.94 5.61
C CYS A 28 3.54 -30.42 6.05
N GLY A 29 2.54 -30.44 5.17
CA GLY A 29 1.16 -30.07 5.50
C GLY A 29 0.34 -29.66 4.27
N VAL A 30 -0.91 -29.28 4.50
CA VAL A 30 -1.84 -28.89 3.42
C VAL A 30 -1.45 -27.53 2.84
N VAL A 31 -0.97 -27.54 1.61
CA VAL A 31 -0.64 -26.34 0.82
C VAL A 31 -1.94 -25.75 0.25
N ARG A 32 -2.20 -24.48 0.55
CA ARG A 32 -3.33 -23.70 0.04
C ARG A 32 -3.01 -23.06 -1.31
N SER A 33 -1.79 -22.58 -1.49
CA SER A 33 -1.33 -22.01 -2.75
C SER A 33 0.18 -22.09 -2.87
N CYS A 34 0.66 -22.30 -4.09
CA CYS A 34 2.06 -22.22 -4.47
C CYS A 34 2.16 -21.22 -5.63
N SER A 35 3.20 -20.39 -5.66
CA SER A 35 3.40 -19.47 -6.76
C SER A 35 4.88 -19.16 -6.96
N ILE A 36 5.36 -19.28 -8.20
CA ILE A 36 6.73 -18.90 -8.59
C ILE A 36 6.70 -17.51 -9.19
N SER A 37 7.58 -16.63 -8.72
CA SER A 37 7.66 -15.27 -9.25
C SER A 37 8.34 -15.31 -10.61
N LYS A 38 7.64 -14.86 -11.66
CA LYS A 38 8.14 -14.81 -13.03
C LYS A 38 8.24 -13.36 -13.49
N LYS A 39 9.31 -13.01 -14.20
CA LYS A 39 9.51 -11.70 -14.84
C LYS A 39 9.30 -11.85 -16.35
N LYS A 40 8.65 -10.87 -16.95
CA LYS A 40 8.51 -10.80 -18.41
C LYS A 40 9.82 -10.29 -19.01
N ASP A 41 10.40 -11.08 -19.90
CA ASP A 41 11.60 -10.74 -20.64
C ASP A 41 11.30 -9.76 -21.79
N LYS A 42 12.34 -9.13 -22.36
CA LYS A 42 12.25 -8.29 -23.57
C LYS A 42 11.60 -9.05 -24.73
N SER A 43 11.80 -10.37 -24.78
CA SER A 43 11.20 -11.29 -25.77
C SER A 43 9.73 -11.66 -25.48
N GLY A 44 9.13 -11.11 -24.41
CA GLY A 44 7.76 -11.39 -24.00
C GLY A 44 7.55 -12.70 -23.25
N LYS A 45 8.57 -13.56 -23.12
CA LYS A 45 8.52 -14.81 -22.36
C LYS A 45 8.58 -14.55 -20.84
N PHE A 46 7.91 -15.38 -20.05
CA PHE A 46 7.96 -15.32 -18.59
C PHE A 46 9.09 -16.21 -18.08
N LEU A 47 10.14 -15.61 -17.53
CA LEU A 47 11.26 -16.32 -16.92
C LEU A 47 11.09 -16.33 -15.41
N SER A 48 11.29 -17.50 -14.79
CA SER A 48 11.33 -17.64 -13.34
C SER A 48 12.40 -16.70 -12.75
N MET A 49 12.11 -16.06 -11.61
CA MET A 49 13.08 -15.22 -10.91
C MET A 49 13.90 -15.98 -9.86
N GLY A 50 13.80 -17.32 -9.84
CA GLY A 50 14.50 -18.17 -8.87
C GLY A 50 13.96 -18.08 -7.44
N TYR A 51 12.75 -17.55 -7.26
CA TYR A 51 12.08 -17.51 -5.96
C TYR A 51 10.55 -17.63 -6.09
N GLY A 52 9.91 -18.08 -5.02
CA GLY A 52 8.48 -18.32 -4.96
C GLY A 52 7.90 -18.16 -3.56
N PHE A 53 6.59 -18.38 -3.46
CA PHE A 53 5.84 -18.33 -2.23
C PHE A 53 4.98 -19.59 -2.11
N VAL A 54 4.93 -20.16 -0.91
CA VAL A 54 4.05 -21.28 -0.59
C VAL A 54 3.22 -20.92 0.62
N GLN A 55 1.90 -20.95 0.48
CA GLN A 55 0.97 -20.70 1.55
C GLN A 55 0.42 -22.01 2.07
N TYR A 56 0.58 -22.25 3.36
CA TYR A 56 -0.08 -23.34 4.07
C TYR A 56 -1.43 -22.88 4.64
N GLN A 57 -2.28 -23.87 4.89
CA GLN A 57 -3.54 -23.68 5.59
C GLN A 57 -3.33 -23.23 7.05
N THR A 58 -2.31 -23.77 7.74
CA THR A 58 -1.98 -23.46 9.14
C THR A 58 -0.56 -22.89 9.27
N ALA A 59 -0.33 -22.07 10.29
CA ALA A 59 1.00 -21.54 10.60
C ALA A 59 1.95 -22.64 11.11
N GLU A 60 1.41 -23.64 11.82
CA GLU A 60 2.16 -24.80 12.31
C GLU A 60 2.77 -25.62 11.16
N ALA A 61 2.00 -25.85 10.09
CA ALA A 61 2.51 -26.53 8.90
C ALA A 61 3.62 -25.72 8.22
N ALA A 62 3.49 -24.40 8.15
CA ALA A 62 4.54 -23.52 7.64
C ALA A 62 5.82 -23.57 8.50
N GLN A 63 5.71 -23.58 9.83
CA GLN A 63 6.84 -23.74 10.75
C GLN A 63 7.48 -25.12 10.66
N LYS A 64 6.68 -26.18 10.47
CA LYS A 64 7.18 -27.54 10.24
C LYS A 64 7.97 -27.62 8.93
N ALA A 65 7.42 -27.07 7.85
CA ALA A 65 8.08 -26.98 6.56
C ALA A 65 9.38 -26.15 6.62
N LEU A 66 9.38 -25.03 7.36
CA LEU A 66 10.59 -24.23 7.59
C LEU A 66 11.70 -25.06 8.27
N ARG A 67 11.36 -25.93 9.23
CA ARG A 67 12.37 -26.74 9.92
C ARG A 67 12.83 -27.95 9.11
N GLN A 68 11.94 -28.55 8.33
CA GLN A 68 12.21 -29.81 7.62
C GLN A 68 12.71 -29.64 6.19
N LEU A 69 12.31 -28.57 5.51
CA LEU A 69 12.60 -28.33 4.09
C LEU A 69 13.64 -27.23 3.88
N GLN A 70 14.20 -26.66 4.96
CA GLN A 70 15.32 -25.75 4.86
C GLN A 70 16.54 -26.46 4.27
N HIS A 71 17.12 -25.87 3.22
CA HIS A 71 18.26 -26.39 2.48
C HIS A 71 18.00 -27.74 1.78
N CYS A 72 16.73 -28.10 1.57
CA CYS A 72 16.39 -29.28 0.78
C CYS A 72 16.81 -29.07 -0.67
N THR A 73 17.43 -30.08 -1.29
CA THR A 73 17.86 -30.02 -2.69
C THR A 73 16.70 -30.38 -3.62
N VAL A 74 16.31 -29.45 -4.50
CA VAL A 74 15.33 -29.65 -5.58
C VAL A 74 15.99 -29.20 -6.88
N ASP A 75 15.98 -30.05 -7.91
CA ASP A 75 16.60 -29.76 -9.22
C ASP A 75 18.05 -29.24 -9.10
N ASN A 76 18.86 -29.94 -8.30
CA ASN A 76 20.26 -29.59 -7.98
C ASN A 76 20.47 -28.23 -7.30
N HIS A 77 19.41 -27.61 -6.77
CA HIS A 77 19.49 -26.36 -6.00
C HIS A 77 19.02 -26.58 -4.56
N GLN A 78 19.78 -26.06 -3.60
CA GLN A 78 19.37 -26.05 -2.20
C GLN A 78 18.40 -24.92 -1.92
N LEU A 79 17.16 -25.25 -1.57
CA LEU A 79 16.12 -24.27 -1.30
C LEU A 79 16.38 -23.54 0.03
N GLU A 80 16.30 -22.22 0.00
CA GLU A 80 16.31 -21.40 1.21
C GLU A 80 14.87 -20.98 1.56
N VAL A 81 14.33 -21.51 2.64
CA VAL A 81 12.95 -21.29 3.09
C VAL A 81 12.95 -20.26 4.22
N LYS A 82 12.08 -19.25 4.11
CA LYS A 82 11.91 -18.20 5.13
C LYS A 82 10.43 -17.98 5.39
N ILE A 83 10.08 -17.54 6.60
CA ILE A 83 8.72 -17.06 6.85
C ILE A 83 8.50 -15.81 6.01
N SER A 84 7.45 -15.83 5.19
CA SER A 84 7.11 -14.71 4.33
C SER A 84 6.39 -13.65 5.13
N GLU A 85 7.00 -12.47 5.22
CA GLU A 85 6.34 -11.26 5.65
C GLU A 85 5.34 -10.74 4.61
N ARG A 86 5.13 -11.40 3.46
CA ARG A 86 4.15 -10.91 2.46
C ARG A 86 2.72 -11.02 2.99
N ALA A 87 2.42 -12.03 3.80
CA ALA A 87 1.12 -12.18 4.44
C ALA A 87 0.89 -11.13 5.53
N THR A 88 1.93 -10.78 6.29
CA THR A 88 1.86 -9.64 7.21
C THR A 88 1.76 -8.36 6.41
N ARG A 89 2.60 -8.14 5.39
CA ARG A 89 2.66 -6.92 4.56
C ARG A 89 1.37 -6.65 3.81
N THR A 90 0.70 -7.68 3.29
CA THR A 90 -0.65 -7.53 2.69
C THR A 90 -1.73 -7.36 3.76
N ALA A 91 -1.64 -8.03 4.91
CA ALA A 91 -2.54 -7.78 6.03
C ALA A 91 -2.34 -6.40 6.65
N GLU A 92 -1.13 -5.84 6.70
CA GLU A 92 -0.81 -4.53 7.28
C GLU A 92 -0.88 -3.40 6.25
N VAL A 93 -0.80 -3.68 4.94
CA VAL A 93 -1.24 -2.74 3.89
C VAL A 93 -2.76 -2.71 3.81
N SER A 94 -3.45 -3.86 3.94
CA SER A 94 -4.92 -3.92 4.00
C SER A 94 -5.47 -3.46 5.37
N ARG A 95 -4.73 -3.63 6.47
CA ARG A 95 -5.02 -3.05 7.81
C ARG A 95 -4.48 -1.63 7.99
N LYS A 96 -3.58 -1.12 7.12
CA LYS A 96 -3.34 0.34 6.97
C LYS A 96 -4.38 0.99 6.07
N LYS A 97 -5.00 0.24 5.15
CA LYS A 97 -6.15 0.70 4.36
C LYS A 97 -7.48 0.57 5.11
N LYS A 98 -7.59 -0.36 6.05
CA LYS A 98 -8.54 -0.24 7.15
C LYS A 98 -8.00 0.91 7.99
N GLN A 99 -8.54 2.09 7.74
CA GLN A 99 -8.39 3.29 8.56
C GLN A 99 -7.96 2.90 9.97
N VAL A 100 -6.88 3.50 10.46
CA VAL A 100 -6.87 3.84 11.88
C VAL A 100 -8.18 4.60 12.06
N GLU A 101 -9.21 3.91 12.54
CA GLU A 101 -10.38 4.52 13.13
C GLU A 101 -9.82 5.29 14.31
N LYS A 102 -9.27 6.48 14.06
CA LYS A 102 -9.09 7.49 15.09
C LYS A 102 -10.50 7.63 15.65
N LYS A 103 -10.71 7.01 16.82
CA LYS A 103 -11.94 7.16 17.59
C LYS A 103 -12.27 8.64 17.58
N GLN A 104 -13.52 8.95 17.27
CA GLN A 104 -14.05 10.31 17.19
C GLN A 104 -13.59 11.14 18.40
N THR A 105 -12.56 11.97 18.23
CA THR A 105 -12.07 12.88 19.29
C THR A 105 -12.68 14.27 19.16
N SER A 106 -13.21 14.65 17.98
CA SER A 106 -13.65 16.03 17.70
C SER A 106 -14.90 16.10 16.81
N SER A 107 -15.46 17.32 16.66
CA SER A 107 -16.52 17.67 15.70
C SER A 107 -15.97 18.12 14.33
N LYS A 108 -14.65 18.02 14.12
CA LYS A 108 -13.95 18.51 12.93
C LYS A 108 -13.63 17.36 11.98
N ILE A 109 -13.97 17.55 10.71
CA ILE A 109 -13.71 16.62 9.62
C ILE A 109 -12.76 17.28 8.63
N LEU A 110 -11.70 16.56 8.27
CA LEU A 110 -10.79 16.89 7.19
C LEU A 110 -11.20 16.14 5.92
N VAL A 111 -11.54 16.90 4.90
CA VAL A 111 -11.90 16.40 3.58
C VAL A 111 -10.68 16.52 2.68
N ARG A 112 -10.12 15.40 2.25
CA ARG A 112 -9.02 15.30 1.29
C ARG A 112 -9.51 14.89 -0.10
N ASN A 113 -8.62 15.06 -1.08
CA ASN A 113 -8.88 14.78 -2.50
C ASN A 113 -10.02 15.62 -3.09
N VAL A 114 -10.18 16.85 -2.60
CA VAL A 114 -11.16 17.80 -3.12
C VAL A 114 -10.68 18.26 -4.51
N PRO A 115 -11.49 18.11 -5.58
CA PRO A 115 -11.08 18.52 -6.93
C PRO A 115 -10.86 20.03 -6.99
N PHE A 116 -9.83 20.50 -7.71
CA PHE A 116 -9.40 21.91 -7.74
C PHE A 116 -10.43 22.92 -8.27
N GLN A 117 -11.49 22.41 -8.89
CA GLN A 117 -12.62 23.21 -9.34
C GLN A 117 -13.66 23.46 -8.26
N ALA A 118 -13.65 22.68 -7.17
CA ALA A 118 -14.60 22.80 -6.10
C ALA A 118 -14.41 24.10 -5.30
N THR A 119 -15.52 24.64 -4.87
CA THR A 119 -15.59 25.86 -4.09
C THR A 119 -15.96 25.58 -2.64
N VAL A 120 -15.73 26.57 -1.77
CA VAL A 120 -16.15 26.49 -0.36
C VAL A 120 -17.66 26.32 -0.23
N LYS A 121 -18.43 26.92 -1.15
CA LYS A 121 -19.89 26.84 -1.19
C LYS A 121 -20.35 25.41 -1.43
N GLU A 122 -19.80 24.74 -2.44
CA GLU A 122 -20.16 23.34 -2.73
C GLU A 122 -19.82 22.37 -1.59
N ILE A 123 -18.66 22.55 -0.94
CA ILE A 123 -18.31 21.76 0.24
C ILE A 123 -19.26 22.08 1.40
N ARG A 124 -19.64 23.33 1.59
CA ARG A 124 -20.63 23.70 2.61
C ARG A 124 -21.99 23.07 2.33
N GLU A 125 -22.50 23.17 1.11
CA GLU A 125 -23.80 22.63 0.71
C GLU A 125 -23.84 21.10 0.88
N LEU A 126 -22.77 20.41 0.46
CA LEU A 126 -22.66 18.96 0.60
C LEU A 126 -22.76 18.51 2.06
N PHE A 127 -22.03 19.17 2.96
CA PHE A 127 -21.97 18.78 4.38
C PHE A 127 -23.12 19.34 5.21
N CYS A 128 -23.79 20.40 4.76
CA CYS A 128 -24.93 21.01 5.47
C CYS A 128 -26.17 20.11 5.49
N THR A 129 -26.29 19.18 4.53
CA THR A 129 -27.40 18.21 4.49
C THR A 129 -27.42 17.25 5.69
N PHE A 130 -26.30 17.08 6.38
CA PHE A 130 -26.15 16.18 7.52
C PHE A 130 -26.23 16.87 8.88
N GLY A 131 -26.17 18.20 8.90
CA GLY A 131 -26.32 19.01 10.11
C GLY A 131 -25.64 20.37 10.02
N GLU A 132 -25.68 21.11 11.13
CA GLU A 132 -25.27 22.51 11.15
C GLU A 132 -23.74 22.66 11.23
N LEU A 133 -23.20 23.50 10.34
CA LEU A 133 -21.78 23.71 10.15
C LEU A 133 -21.31 24.97 10.87
N LYS A 134 -20.44 24.80 11.88
CA LYS A 134 -19.79 25.90 12.61
C LYS A 134 -18.85 26.67 11.69
N THR A 135 -17.89 25.99 11.05
CA THR A 135 -16.98 26.63 10.09
C THR A 135 -16.60 25.70 8.94
N VAL A 136 -16.42 26.25 7.74
CA VAL A 136 -15.86 25.53 6.59
C VAL A 136 -14.67 26.33 6.08
N ARG A 137 -13.49 25.69 6.03
CA ARG A 137 -12.24 26.32 5.58
C ARG A 137 -11.63 25.53 4.43
N LEU A 138 -11.30 26.22 3.34
CA LEU A 138 -10.64 25.65 2.17
C LEU A 138 -9.32 26.40 1.92
N PRO A 139 -8.18 25.91 2.46
CA PRO A 139 -6.91 26.62 2.33
C PRO A 139 -6.43 26.74 0.88
N LYS A 140 -6.16 27.97 0.45
CA LYS A 140 -5.59 28.27 -0.87
C LYS A 140 -4.07 28.11 -0.88
N LYS A 141 -3.48 27.84 -2.05
CA LYS A 141 -2.02 27.74 -2.22
C LYS A 141 -1.45 29.16 -2.27
N ALA A 142 -0.35 29.41 -1.54
CA ALA A 142 0.27 30.74 -1.41
C ALA A 142 1.11 31.16 -2.64
N ALA A 143 1.06 30.41 -3.74
CA ALA A 143 1.84 30.67 -4.95
C ALA A 143 0.89 30.73 -6.16
N GLY A 144 0.27 31.90 -6.35
CA GLY A 144 -0.20 32.48 -7.62
C GLY A 144 -1.17 31.73 -8.55
N SER A 145 -1.41 30.42 -8.41
CA SER A 145 -1.97 29.63 -9.53
C SER A 145 -3.02 28.57 -9.15
N GLY A 146 -3.57 28.52 -7.92
CA GLY A 146 -4.43 27.39 -7.54
C GLY A 146 -5.63 27.73 -6.66
N LYS A 147 -6.84 27.51 -7.20
CA LYS A 147 -8.16 27.67 -6.58
C LYS A 147 -8.28 27.11 -5.14
N HIS A 148 -7.54 26.05 -4.79
CA HIS A 148 -7.29 25.59 -3.40
C HIS A 148 -6.26 24.45 -3.35
N ARG A 149 -5.80 24.03 -2.15
CA ARG A 149 -4.81 22.94 -1.98
C ARG A 149 -5.38 21.51 -2.05
N GLY A 150 -6.62 21.35 -2.53
CA GLY A 150 -7.26 20.02 -2.65
C GLY A 150 -7.67 19.36 -1.32
N PHE A 151 -7.75 20.13 -0.24
CA PHE A 151 -8.32 19.70 1.04
C PHE A 151 -9.13 20.81 1.70
N ALA A 152 -10.12 20.43 2.50
CA ALA A 152 -11.02 21.32 3.23
C ALA A 152 -11.17 20.84 4.69
N PHE A 153 -11.45 21.77 5.60
CA PHE A 153 -11.85 21.49 6.97
C PHE A 153 -13.31 21.88 7.16
N VAL A 154 -14.07 20.98 7.75
CA VAL A 154 -15.49 21.15 8.04
C VAL A 154 -15.66 20.92 9.53
N ASP A 155 -16.08 21.95 10.26
CA ASP A 155 -16.34 21.89 11.68
C ASP A 155 -17.86 21.93 11.90
N PHE A 156 -18.39 20.89 12.52
CA PHE A 156 -19.82 20.81 12.85
C PHE A 156 -20.09 21.42 14.22
N LEU A 157 -21.30 21.94 14.40
CA LEU A 157 -21.73 22.46 15.70
C LEU A 157 -21.81 21.33 16.73
N THR A 158 -22.35 20.17 16.33
CA THR A 158 -22.50 19.00 17.20
C THR A 158 -21.61 17.84 16.75
N LYS A 159 -21.13 17.05 17.74
CA LYS A 159 -20.38 15.81 17.50
C LYS A 159 -21.24 14.75 16.79
N GLN A 160 -22.55 14.78 16.99
CA GLN A 160 -23.48 13.81 16.42
C GLN A 160 -23.64 14.03 14.91
N ASP A 161 -23.77 15.29 14.49
CA ASP A 161 -23.91 15.64 13.06
C ASP A 161 -22.64 15.36 12.29
N ALA A 162 -21.48 15.63 12.89
CA ALA A 162 -20.19 15.23 12.33
C ALA A 162 -20.12 13.72 12.08
N LYS A 163 -20.62 12.90 13.03
CA LYS A 163 -20.62 11.44 12.91
C LYS A 163 -21.55 10.95 11.80
N LYS A 164 -22.74 11.54 11.69
CA LYS A 164 -23.69 11.24 10.61
C LYS A 164 -23.10 11.58 9.25
N ALA A 165 -22.52 12.79 9.12
CA ALA A 165 -21.85 13.23 7.89
C ALA A 165 -20.69 12.31 7.52
N PHE A 166 -19.85 11.94 8.50
CA PHE A 166 -18.72 11.04 8.27
C PHE A 166 -19.18 9.67 7.79
N ALA A 167 -20.15 9.04 8.46
CA ALA A 167 -20.64 7.72 8.11
C ALA A 167 -21.26 7.69 6.70
N ALA A 168 -22.05 8.70 6.35
CA ALA A 168 -22.70 8.80 5.06
C ALA A 168 -21.71 9.10 3.91
N LEU A 169 -20.77 10.02 4.13
CA LEU A 169 -19.92 10.53 3.05
C LEU A 169 -18.60 9.77 2.87
N CYS A 170 -18.14 9.00 3.86
CA CYS A 170 -16.83 8.32 3.83
C CYS A 170 -16.69 7.30 2.69
N HIS A 171 -17.77 6.63 2.28
CA HIS A 171 -17.69 5.48 1.36
C HIS A 171 -18.23 5.72 -0.05
N SER A 172 -18.95 6.81 -0.32
CA SER A 172 -19.64 6.95 -1.62
C SER A 172 -19.62 8.34 -2.24
N THR A 173 -18.94 9.31 -1.63
CA THR A 173 -19.00 10.69 -2.14
C THR A 173 -18.01 10.94 -3.26
N HIS A 174 -18.54 11.29 -4.43
CA HIS A 174 -17.75 11.72 -5.57
C HIS A 174 -18.11 13.17 -5.91
N LEU A 175 -17.09 14.00 -6.03
CA LEU A 175 -17.22 15.38 -6.48
C LEU A 175 -16.41 15.52 -7.76
N TYR A 176 -17.06 15.92 -8.86
CA TYR A 176 -16.44 16.02 -10.19
C TYR A 176 -15.60 14.79 -10.60
N GLY A 177 -16.16 13.59 -10.42
CA GLY A 177 -15.46 12.33 -10.74
C GLY A 177 -14.31 11.96 -9.81
N ARG A 178 -14.02 12.76 -8.77
CA ARG A 178 -13.03 12.42 -7.73
C ARG A 178 -13.73 12.01 -6.44
N ARG A 179 -13.32 10.88 -5.90
CA ARG A 179 -13.79 10.42 -4.59
C ARG A 179 -13.21 11.28 -3.48
N LEU A 180 -14.07 11.84 -2.64
CA LEU A 180 -13.63 12.56 -1.45
C LEU A 180 -13.13 11.57 -0.38
N VAL A 181 -12.09 11.97 0.34
CA VAL A 181 -11.52 11.17 1.43
C VAL A 181 -11.74 11.91 2.75
N LEU A 182 -12.58 11.39 3.63
CA LEU A 182 -12.87 12.01 4.92
C LEU A 182 -11.99 11.40 6.02
N GLU A 183 -11.43 12.25 6.90
CA GLU A 183 -10.71 11.86 8.11
C GLU A 183 -11.17 12.74 9.29
N TRP A 184 -11.22 12.18 10.50
CA TRP A 184 -11.39 12.98 11.72
C TRP A 184 -10.17 13.88 11.91
N ALA A 185 -10.39 15.19 12.01
CA ALA A 185 -9.34 16.16 12.28
C ALA A 185 -9.21 16.40 13.78
N ASP A 186 -7.98 16.47 14.28
CA ASP A 186 -7.78 16.89 15.65
C ASP A 186 -8.14 18.38 15.83
N SER A 187 -8.63 18.76 17.01
CA SER A 187 -9.00 20.14 17.31
C SER A 187 -7.80 21.09 17.20
N GLU A 188 -6.57 20.59 17.47
CA GLU A 188 -5.29 21.31 17.38
C GLU A 188 -4.57 21.18 16.03
N GLU A 189 -5.05 20.34 15.10
CA GLU A 189 -4.44 20.21 13.78
C GLU A 189 -4.75 21.43 12.89
N THR A 190 -3.88 22.44 12.98
CA THR A 190 -3.89 23.62 12.12
C THR A 190 -3.33 23.32 10.72
N VAL A 191 -3.62 24.19 9.75
CA VAL A 191 -3.16 24.06 8.35
C VAL A 191 -1.64 23.88 8.25
N GLU A 192 -0.88 24.38 9.22
CA GLU A 192 0.57 24.38 9.27
C GLU A 192 1.18 23.03 9.70
N THR A 193 0.62 22.39 10.72
CA THR A 193 1.05 21.03 11.12
C THR A 193 0.77 20.02 10.01
N LEU A 194 -0.32 20.23 9.26
CA LEU A 194 -0.67 19.42 8.09
C LEU A 194 0.26 19.68 6.88
N ARG A 195 0.75 20.91 6.71
CA ARG A 195 1.78 21.23 5.69
C ARG A 195 3.04 20.41 5.95
N ARG A 196 3.49 20.35 7.21
CA ARG A 196 4.67 19.56 7.62
C ARG A 196 4.46 18.08 7.32
N LYS A 197 3.38 17.48 7.81
CA LYS A 197 3.08 16.05 7.59
C LYS A 197 2.90 15.67 6.11
N THR A 198 2.24 16.53 5.32
CA THR A 198 2.04 16.25 3.88
C THR A 198 3.35 16.36 3.09
N ALA A 199 4.21 17.32 3.42
CA ALA A 199 5.52 17.47 2.79
C ALA A 199 6.46 16.29 3.08
N GLU A 200 6.41 15.75 4.31
CA GLU A 200 7.19 14.57 4.71
C GLU A 200 6.72 13.31 3.96
N HIS A 201 5.41 13.09 3.86
CA HIS A 201 4.86 11.95 3.12
C HIS A 201 5.13 11.99 1.61
N PHE A 202 5.18 13.18 1.00
CA PHE A 202 5.51 13.33 -0.42
C PHE A 202 7.01 13.17 -0.70
N HIS A 203 7.89 13.64 0.20
CA HIS A 203 9.34 13.47 0.04
C HIS A 203 9.78 12.00 0.17
N VAL A 204 9.13 11.18 0.99
CA VAL A 204 9.46 9.75 1.10
C VAL A 204 9.14 8.99 -0.19
N ALA A 205 8.07 9.35 -0.89
CA ALA A 205 7.75 8.78 -2.20
C ALA A 205 8.76 9.19 -3.27
N ALA A 206 9.17 10.47 -3.29
CA ALA A 206 10.15 10.99 -4.23
C ALA A 206 11.58 10.44 -3.99
N LYS A 207 12.01 10.28 -2.72
CA LYS A 207 13.32 9.68 -2.37
C LYS A 207 13.39 8.21 -2.78
N LYS A 208 12.25 7.50 -2.73
CA LYS A 208 12.15 6.11 -3.17
C LYS A 208 12.25 5.98 -4.69
N GLN A 209 11.62 6.90 -5.45
CA GLN A 209 11.80 6.97 -6.91
C GLN A 209 13.23 7.31 -7.30
N ARG A 210 13.86 8.32 -6.67
CA ARG A 210 15.26 8.70 -6.95
C ARG A 210 16.24 7.56 -6.65
N LYS A 211 16.03 6.80 -5.58
CA LYS A 211 16.87 5.64 -5.27
C LYS A 211 16.70 4.50 -6.29
N THR A 212 15.49 4.28 -6.81
CA THR A 212 15.24 3.30 -7.87
C THR A 212 15.85 3.72 -9.20
N GLU A 213 15.82 5.03 -9.52
CA GLU A 213 16.37 5.59 -10.76
C GLU A 213 17.90 5.61 -10.75
N ILE A 214 18.52 5.97 -9.61
CA ILE A 214 19.98 5.93 -9.45
C ILE A 214 20.51 4.48 -9.51
N LEU A 215 19.82 3.52 -8.89
CA LEU A 215 20.20 2.10 -9.02
C LEU A 215 20.01 1.56 -10.45
N GLY A 216 19.03 2.06 -11.19
CA GLY A 216 18.81 1.69 -12.59
C GLY A 216 19.92 2.22 -13.51
N GLY A 217 20.37 3.46 -13.30
CA GLY A 217 21.43 4.06 -14.11
C GLY A 217 22.82 3.47 -13.86
N ILE A 218 23.11 3.01 -12.64
CA ILE A 218 24.40 2.37 -12.31
C ILE A 218 24.52 0.96 -12.91
N LEU A 219 23.39 0.25 -13.09
CA LEU A 219 23.41 -1.08 -13.72
C LEU A 219 23.61 -1.00 -15.24
N ASP A 220 23.09 0.06 -15.87
CA ASP A 220 23.22 0.30 -17.32
C ASP A 220 24.65 0.68 -17.73
N THR A 221 25.43 1.28 -16.82
CA THR A 221 26.82 1.69 -17.09
C THR A 221 27.85 0.56 -16.93
N MET A 222 27.47 -0.58 -16.32
CA MET A 222 28.36 -1.74 -16.17
C MET A 222 28.20 -2.79 -17.29
N GLU A 223 27.19 -2.68 -18.17
CA GLU A 223 26.97 -3.62 -19.28
C GLU A 223 27.63 -3.18 -20.61
N THR A 224 28.37 -2.06 -20.64
CA THR A 224 29.00 -1.51 -21.86
C THR A 224 30.52 -1.60 -21.95
N GLU A 225 31.24 -2.19 -20.99
CA GLU A 225 32.72 -2.24 -21.01
C GLU A 225 33.35 -3.65 -21.10
N GLU A 226 32.61 -4.69 -21.50
CA GLU A 226 33.22 -6.01 -21.82
C GLU A 226 32.95 -6.43 -23.27
N GLY A 227 33.45 -5.64 -24.23
CA GLY A 227 33.16 -5.91 -25.63
C GLY A 227 34.13 -5.35 -26.67
N VAL A 228 35.42 -5.12 -26.38
CA VAL A 228 36.46 -5.03 -27.42
C VAL A 228 37.81 -5.46 -26.83
N ALA A 229 38.22 -6.70 -27.10
CA ALA A 229 39.62 -7.12 -27.09
C ALA A 229 39.77 -8.21 -28.15
N ASP A 230 40.24 -7.80 -29.32
CA ASP A 230 40.93 -8.65 -30.31
C ASP A 230 42.31 -8.00 -30.51
#